data_AF-A0A1Y4WH22-F1
#
_entry.id   AF-A0A1Y4WH22-F1
#
_cell.length_a   1.000
_cell.length_b   1.000
_cell.length_c   1.000
_cell.angle_alpha   90.00
_cell.angle_beta   90.00
_cell.angle_gamma   90.00
#
_symmetry.space_group_name_H-M   'P 1'
#
loop_
_entity.id
_entity.type
_entity.pdbx_description
1 polymer ?
#
loop_
_entity_poly.entity_id
_entity_poly.type
_entity_poly.pdbx_seq_one_letter_code
_entity_poly.pdbx_strand_id
1 'polypeptide(L)'
;MRTFSELQADLYAATAQLDEVSRGLAELQSSGGKGGGQTLSRIEALGKRYPVRNHCISEKDGTFQRQYLTLLAALLLVEPGRTEEGWLLLRRIVAGGDADCPLSELQADAVTLPPERMGDFVAAVCREELESPLLLDSMLLSLAVQGGRPTWEYIAGLAELMNYPEDHLQELGKLAASIVAGQDLLACIDCAKRLGSQNVIQLLPQIVLSNTNYHYLCFFPQSDTYWIEGDGTSLFPEETFQKVLQCPAPNIIFRNVHFSGYPILFNKRTRQKKLVLKNCYIHDITNRDKNDIFCVEGIAFVEVQIEGCKFENLSARDYPIRFGSPAVSLERLLIRNTRISNVEGLCSNAYAIYAQAAEVRFENVSMEGIRSPLHWYYSSFDNGHAAGNCTYSSCVGTVIGLPDGFREI
;
A
#
# COMPACT_ATOMS: atom_id res chain seq x y z
N MET A 1 -12.38 29.42 -1.75
CA MET A 1 -12.88 29.79 -3.10
C MET A 1 -11.79 29.33 -4.05
N ARG A 2 -12.03 28.32 -4.90
CA ARG A 2 -10.98 27.76 -5.76
C ARG A 2 -10.48 28.83 -6.73
N THR A 3 -9.18 28.92 -6.92
CA THR A 3 -8.61 29.91 -7.85
C THR A 3 -8.86 29.47 -9.29
N PHE A 4 -8.93 30.44 -10.21
CA PHE A 4 -9.11 30.15 -11.64
C PHE A 4 -7.99 29.22 -12.19
N SER A 5 -6.79 29.34 -11.61
CA SER A 5 -5.63 28.48 -11.88
C SER A 5 -5.87 27.02 -11.46
N GLU A 6 -6.42 26.78 -10.27
CA GLU A 6 -6.74 25.43 -9.79
C GLU A 6 -7.81 24.76 -10.67
N LEU A 7 -8.85 25.52 -11.04
CA LEU A 7 -9.88 25.03 -11.95
C LEU A 7 -9.32 24.69 -13.33
N GLN A 8 -8.34 25.45 -13.82
CA GLN A 8 -7.71 25.21 -15.11
C GLN A 8 -6.80 23.96 -15.09
N ALA A 9 -6.08 23.74 -13.99
CA ALA A 9 -5.27 22.53 -13.79
C ALA A 9 -6.14 21.26 -13.67
N ASP A 10 -7.23 21.33 -12.90
CA ASP A 10 -8.21 20.24 -12.78
C ASP A 10 -8.81 19.90 -14.15
N LEU A 11 -9.14 20.92 -14.95
CA LEU A 11 -9.73 20.76 -16.28
C LEU A 11 -8.73 20.13 -17.26
N TYR A 12 -7.45 20.54 -17.21
CA TYR A 12 -6.40 19.92 -18.03
C TYR A 12 -6.14 18.45 -17.65
N ALA A 13 -6.10 18.14 -16.36
CA ALA A 13 -5.96 16.76 -15.88
C ALA A 13 -7.15 15.88 -16.31
N ALA A 14 -8.37 16.41 -16.19
CA ALA A 14 -9.57 15.72 -16.65
C ALA A 14 -9.57 15.51 -18.18
N THR A 15 -9.13 16.49 -18.98
CA THR A 15 -9.00 16.30 -20.44
C THR A 15 -7.92 15.30 -20.81
N ALA A 16 -6.79 15.26 -20.10
CA ALA A 16 -5.75 14.26 -20.35
C ALA A 16 -6.24 12.84 -20.04
N GLN A 17 -6.98 12.67 -18.95
CA GLN A 17 -7.64 11.41 -18.63
C GLN A 17 -8.70 11.03 -19.65
N LEU A 18 -9.51 11.99 -20.12
CA LEU A 18 -10.52 11.75 -21.15
C LEU A 18 -9.90 11.41 -22.50
N ASP A 19 -8.79 12.04 -22.90
CA ASP A 19 -8.07 11.73 -24.13
C ASP A 19 -7.39 10.36 -24.04
N GLU A 20 -6.83 10.00 -22.88
CA GLU A 20 -6.27 8.67 -22.64
C GLU A 20 -7.36 7.59 -22.69
N VAL A 21 -8.50 7.81 -22.03
CA VAL A 21 -9.67 6.93 -22.08
C VAL A 21 -10.22 6.85 -23.50
N SER A 22 -10.32 7.98 -24.21
CA SER A 22 -10.81 8.04 -25.60
C SER A 22 -9.86 7.36 -26.58
N ARG A 23 -8.55 7.43 -26.34
CA ARG A 23 -7.55 6.68 -27.12
C ARG A 23 -7.67 5.19 -26.84
N GLY A 24 -7.84 4.79 -25.58
CA GLY A 24 -8.19 3.42 -25.22
C GLY A 24 -9.49 2.95 -25.88
N LEU A 25 -10.49 3.84 -25.98
CA LEU A 25 -11.79 3.58 -26.63
C LEU A 25 -11.71 3.51 -28.16
N ALA A 26 -10.86 4.33 -28.79
CA ALA A 26 -10.61 4.30 -30.22
C ALA A 26 -9.79 3.06 -30.63
N GLU A 27 -8.83 2.67 -29.79
CA GLU A 27 -8.16 1.37 -29.86
C GLU A 27 -9.18 0.21 -29.68
N LEU A 28 -10.20 0.38 -28.83
CA LEU A 28 -11.31 -0.59 -28.65
C LEU A 28 -12.20 -0.73 -29.89
N GLN A 29 -12.53 0.35 -30.59
CA GLN A 29 -13.43 0.33 -31.73
C GLN A 29 -12.75 -0.12 -33.05
N SER A 30 -11.44 0.07 -33.17
CA SER A 30 -10.68 -0.23 -34.40
C SER A 30 -10.26 -1.70 -34.56
N SER A 31 -10.30 -2.51 -33.49
CA SER A 31 -9.82 -3.91 -33.51
C SER A 31 -10.93 -4.96 -33.66
N GLY A 32 -12.08 -4.59 -34.22
CA GLY A 32 -13.21 -5.49 -34.46
C GLY A 32 -12.88 -6.57 -35.51
N GLY A 33 -12.31 -7.69 -35.06
CA GLY A 33 -12.29 -8.95 -35.79
C GLY A 33 -10.89 -9.46 -36.19
N LYS A 34 -10.27 -10.26 -35.31
CA LYS A 34 -9.59 -11.56 -35.59
C LYS A 34 -8.67 -11.99 -34.43
N GLY A 35 -8.88 -13.22 -33.94
CA GLY A 35 -7.87 -14.06 -33.27
C GLY A 35 -7.76 -13.93 -31.74
N GLY A 36 -8.20 -14.96 -31.02
CA GLY A 36 -8.12 -15.04 -29.54
C GLY A 36 -6.71 -14.87 -28.95
N GLY A 37 -5.65 -15.09 -29.73
CA GLY A 37 -4.27 -14.79 -29.33
C GLY A 37 -3.95 -13.28 -29.30
N GLN A 38 -4.55 -12.47 -30.17
CA GLN A 38 -4.39 -11.00 -30.14
C GLN A 38 -5.21 -10.37 -29.01
N THR A 39 -6.33 -11.00 -28.63
CA THR A 39 -7.19 -10.57 -27.52
C THR A 39 -6.47 -10.66 -26.17
N LEU A 40 -5.78 -11.76 -25.86
CA LEU A 40 -5.13 -11.93 -24.56
C LEU A 40 -3.92 -11.00 -24.38
N SER A 41 -3.09 -10.83 -25.42
CA SER A 41 -1.96 -9.89 -25.40
C SER A 41 -2.42 -8.43 -25.23
N ARG A 42 -3.59 -8.10 -25.79
CA ARG A 42 -4.23 -6.79 -25.61
C ARG A 42 -4.72 -6.58 -24.18
N ILE A 43 -5.37 -7.59 -23.60
CA ILE A 43 -5.80 -7.57 -22.19
C ILE A 43 -4.61 -7.46 -21.25
N GLU A 44 -3.52 -8.18 -21.54
CA GLU A 44 -2.24 -8.07 -20.83
C GLU A 44 -1.75 -6.62 -20.77
N ALA A 45 -1.72 -5.92 -21.90
CA ALA A 45 -1.29 -4.53 -21.96
C ALA A 45 -2.24 -3.58 -21.21
N LEU A 46 -3.56 -3.75 -21.37
CA LEU A 46 -4.56 -2.88 -20.74
C LEU A 46 -4.66 -3.09 -19.23
N GLY A 47 -4.63 -4.33 -18.76
CA GLY A 47 -4.74 -4.65 -17.34
C GLY A 47 -3.54 -4.15 -16.53
N LYS A 48 -2.35 -4.10 -17.14
CA LYS A 48 -1.16 -3.48 -16.52
C LYS A 48 -1.26 -1.96 -16.35
N ARG A 49 -2.07 -1.26 -17.16
CA ARG A 49 -2.23 0.20 -17.07
C ARG A 49 -3.07 0.64 -15.85
N TYR A 50 -4.02 -0.20 -15.44
CA TYR A 50 -4.97 0.14 -14.37
C TYR A 50 -5.03 -0.97 -13.30
N PRO A 51 -3.92 -1.25 -12.60
CA PRO A 51 -3.85 -2.33 -11.61
C PRO A 51 -4.82 -2.10 -10.44
N VAL A 52 -5.29 -3.19 -9.83
CA VAL A 52 -5.96 -3.15 -8.52
C VAL A 52 -4.90 -2.97 -7.45
N ARG A 53 -4.46 -1.71 -7.25
CA ARG A 53 -3.28 -1.39 -6.45
C ARG A 53 -3.36 -1.92 -5.02
N ASN A 54 -2.20 -2.23 -4.45
CA ASN A 54 -2.03 -2.70 -3.07
C ASN A 54 -2.78 -4.00 -2.75
N HIS A 55 -2.98 -4.86 -3.77
CA HIS A 55 -3.70 -6.12 -3.60
C HIS A 55 -3.11 -6.97 -2.48
N CYS A 56 -3.94 -7.67 -1.72
CA CYS A 56 -3.51 -8.43 -0.54
C CYS A 56 -2.49 -9.54 -0.84
N ILE A 57 -2.39 -9.98 -2.10
CA ILE A 57 -1.44 -11.02 -2.56
C ILE A 57 -0.04 -10.47 -2.88
N SER A 58 0.15 -9.14 -2.94
CA SER A 58 1.46 -8.51 -3.23
C SER A 58 2.54 -8.88 -2.22
N GLU A 59 2.16 -9.11 -0.96
CA GLU A 59 3.07 -9.46 0.13
C GLU A 59 3.34 -10.98 0.23
N LYS A 60 2.79 -11.78 -0.69
CA LYS A 60 2.87 -13.25 -0.67
C LYS A 60 3.91 -13.75 -1.68
N ASP A 61 4.39 -14.98 -1.47
CA ASP A 61 5.33 -15.58 -2.42
C ASP A 61 4.66 -15.92 -3.76
N GLY A 62 5.47 -16.06 -4.81
CA GLY A 62 4.99 -16.32 -6.16
C GLY A 62 4.22 -17.64 -6.31
N THR A 63 4.44 -18.62 -5.43
CA THR A 63 3.69 -19.88 -5.44
C THR A 63 2.27 -19.64 -4.96
N PHE A 64 2.11 -18.98 -3.82
CA PHE A 64 0.80 -18.61 -3.29
C PHE A 64 0.04 -17.71 -4.27
N GLN A 65 0.70 -16.69 -4.82
CA GLN A 65 0.11 -15.79 -5.80
C GLN A 65 -0.46 -16.58 -7.00
N ARG A 66 0.32 -17.50 -7.56
CA ARG A 66 -0.11 -18.34 -8.70
C ARG A 66 -1.30 -19.23 -8.33
N GLN A 67 -1.30 -19.83 -7.13
CA GLN A 67 -2.43 -20.64 -6.63
C GLN A 67 -3.72 -19.82 -6.53
N TYR A 68 -3.66 -18.66 -5.88
CA TYR A 68 -4.79 -17.73 -5.74
C TYR A 68 -5.35 -17.31 -7.09
N LEU A 69 -4.47 -16.86 -8.00
CA LEU A 69 -4.84 -16.40 -9.33
C LEU A 69 -5.39 -17.52 -10.22
N THR A 70 -4.95 -18.77 -10.02
CA THR A 70 -5.47 -19.94 -10.74
C THR A 70 -6.91 -20.25 -10.36
N LEU A 71 -7.28 -20.10 -9.07
CA LEU A 71 -8.68 -20.25 -8.63
C LEU A 71 -9.59 -19.20 -9.31
N LEU A 72 -9.13 -17.94 -9.40
CA LEU A 72 -9.86 -16.89 -10.10
C LEU A 72 -9.95 -17.15 -11.62
N ALA A 73 -8.88 -17.65 -12.23
CA ALA A 73 -8.88 -18.02 -13.64
C ALA A 73 -9.82 -19.20 -13.94
N ALA A 74 -9.91 -20.19 -13.03
CA ALA A 74 -10.83 -21.31 -13.15
C ALA A 74 -12.29 -20.85 -13.16
N LEU A 75 -12.66 -19.86 -12.34
CA LEU A 75 -14.00 -19.25 -12.37
C LEU A 75 -14.34 -18.70 -13.76
N LEU A 76 -13.40 -18.01 -14.42
CA LEU A 76 -13.61 -17.45 -15.77
C LEU A 76 -13.75 -18.52 -16.86
N LEU A 77 -13.32 -19.75 -16.60
CA LEU A 77 -13.49 -20.89 -17.52
C LEU A 77 -14.84 -21.59 -17.35
N VAL A 78 -15.48 -21.45 -16.17
CA VAL A 78 -16.80 -22.05 -15.89
C VAL A 78 -17.92 -21.37 -16.69
N GLU A 79 -17.75 -20.12 -17.09
CA GLU A 79 -18.69 -19.37 -17.93
C GLU A 79 -17.95 -18.71 -19.13
N PRO A 80 -18.01 -19.30 -20.34
CA PRO A 80 -17.25 -18.79 -21.49
C PRO A 80 -17.84 -17.53 -22.13
N GLY A 81 -18.96 -17.01 -21.63
CA GLY A 81 -19.59 -15.77 -22.10
C GLY A 81 -18.90 -14.52 -21.54
N ARG A 82 -18.64 -13.52 -22.39
CA ARG A 82 -18.08 -12.19 -22.01
C ARG A 82 -16.79 -12.27 -21.16
N THR A 83 -15.85 -13.07 -21.64
CA THR A 83 -14.61 -13.36 -20.91
C THR A 83 -13.62 -12.21 -20.91
N GLU A 84 -13.67 -11.27 -21.87
CA GLU A 84 -12.67 -10.20 -21.98
C GLU A 84 -12.64 -9.29 -20.75
N GLU A 85 -13.80 -8.88 -20.22
CA GLU A 85 -13.91 -8.04 -19.04
C GLU A 85 -13.41 -8.76 -17.78
N GLY A 86 -13.73 -10.05 -17.64
CA GLY A 86 -13.25 -10.88 -16.55
C GLY A 86 -11.73 -11.08 -16.60
N TRP A 87 -11.18 -11.42 -17.76
CA TRP A 87 -9.73 -11.54 -17.95
C TRP A 87 -9.01 -10.20 -17.75
N LEU A 88 -9.65 -9.09 -18.13
CA LEU A 88 -9.12 -7.74 -17.86
C LEU A 88 -9.07 -7.45 -16.37
N LEU A 89 -10.14 -7.70 -15.62
CA LEU A 89 -10.14 -7.53 -14.17
C LEU A 89 -9.11 -8.44 -13.50
N LEU A 90 -9.03 -9.71 -13.90
CA LEU A 90 -8.02 -10.63 -13.40
C LEU A 90 -6.61 -10.10 -13.69
N ARG A 91 -6.34 -9.57 -14.89
CA ARG A 91 -5.03 -8.98 -15.20
C ARG A 91 -4.69 -7.80 -14.32
N ARG A 92 -5.68 -6.97 -13.97
CA ARG A 92 -5.51 -5.84 -13.04
C ARG A 92 -5.17 -6.32 -11.63
N ILE A 93 -5.78 -7.42 -11.18
CA ILE A 93 -5.44 -8.10 -9.92
C ILE A 93 -4.01 -8.63 -9.96
N VAL A 94 -3.64 -9.36 -11.01
CA VAL A 94 -2.25 -9.85 -11.22
C VAL A 94 -1.25 -8.70 -11.14
N ALA A 95 -1.53 -7.59 -11.82
CA ALA A 95 -0.64 -6.43 -11.84
C ALA A 95 -0.57 -5.72 -10.48
N GLY A 96 -1.70 -5.61 -9.77
CA GLY A 96 -1.76 -4.97 -8.46
C GLY A 96 -1.28 -5.85 -7.29
N GLY A 97 -1.16 -7.15 -7.53
CA GLY A 97 -0.54 -8.12 -6.64
C GLY A 97 0.94 -8.38 -6.93
N ASP A 98 1.58 -7.56 -7.77
CA ASP A 98 2.99 -7.69 -8.17
C ASP A 98 3.38 -9.10 -8.65
N ALA A 99 2.42 -9.83 -9.22
CA ALA A 99 2.62 -11.20 -9.65
C ALA A 99 3.13 -11.24 -11.09
N ASP A 100 4.28 -11.90 -11.30
CA ASP A 100 4.86 -12.13 -12.62
C ASP A 100 4.28 -13.42 -13.25
N CYS A 101 2.97 -13.38 -13.55
CA CYS A 101 2.28 -14.52 -14.15
C CYS A 101 1.49 -14.08 -15.40
N PRO A 102 1.86 -14.56 -16.60
CA PRO A 102 1.10 -14.30 -17.81
C PRO A 102 -0.30 -14.92 -17.75
N LEU A 103 -1.32 -14.21 -18.25
CA LEU A 103 -2.69 -14.74 -18.31
C LEU A 103 -2.80 -16.09 -19.04
N SER A 104 -1.97 -16.33 -20.06
CA SER A 104 -1.98 -17.59 -20.80
C SER A 104 -1.53 -18.78 -19.95
N GLU A 105 -0.61 -18.56 -19.01
CA GLU A 105 -0.20 -19.59 -18.05
C GLU A 105 -1.30 -19.86 -17.03
N LEU A 106 -1.92 -18.80 -16.48
CA LEU A 106 -3.06 -18.94 -15.57
C LEU A 106 -4.23 -19.68 -16.22
N GLN A 107 -4.50 -19.41 -17.50
CA GLN A 107 -5.52 -20.13 -18.26
C GLN A 107 -5.17 -21.61 -18.40
N ALA A 108 -3.92 -21.94 -18.75
CA ALA A 108 -3.48 -23.33 -18.89
C ALA A 108 -3.52 -24.08 -17.54
N ASP A 109 -3.07 -23.43 -16.47
CA ASP A 109 -3.11 -23.98 -15.11
C ASP A 109 -4.55 -24.23 -14.67
N ALA A 110 -5.47 -23.30 -14.94
CA ALA A 110 -6.87 -23.43 -14.59
C ALA A 110 -7.57 -24.56 -15.37
N VAL A 111 -7.30 -24.72 -16.67
CA VAL A 111 -7.84 -25.83 -17.49
C VAL A 111 -7.37 -27.19 -16.95
N THR A 112 -6.15 -27.25 -16.43
CA THR A 112 -5.53 -28.49 -15.97
C THR A 112 -5.62 -28.70 -14.47
N LEU A 113 -6.37 -27.84 -13.74
CA LEU A 113 -6.50 -27.92 -12.29
C LEU A 113 -7.39 -29.11 -11.89
N PRO A 114 -6.84 -30.19 -11.32
CA PRO A 114 -7.66 -31.31 -10.88
C PRO A 114 -8.38 -30.96 -9.57
N PRO A 115 -9.54 -31.57 -9.27
CA PRO A 115 -10.32 -31.30 -8.05
C PRO A 115 -9.49 -31.42 -6.76
N GLU A 116 -8.56 -32.38 -6.69
CA GLU A 116 -7.72 -32.61 -5.51
C GLU A 116 -6.79 -31.41 -5.25
N ARG A 117 -6.24 -30.80 -6.31
CA ARG A 117 -5.38 -29.62 -6.17
C ARG A 117 -6.16 -28.34 -5.86
N MET A 118 -7.43 -28.28 -6.23
CA MET A 118 -8.29 -27.16 -5.84
C MET A 118 -8.40 -27.08 -4.32
N GLY A 119 -8.54 -28.22 -3.64
CA GLY A 119 -8.54 -28.31 -2.17
C GLY A 119 -7.24 -27.79 -1.54
N ASP A 120 -6.08 -28.16 -2.11
CA ASP A 120 -4.79 -27.67 -1.63
C ASP A 120 -4.63 -26.15 -1.78
N PHE A 121 -5.12 -25.59 -2.89
CA PHE A 121 -5.04 -24.15 -3.14
C PHE A 121 -5.95 -23.38 -2.18
N VAL A 122 -7.17 -23.88 -1.95
CA VAL A 122 -8.09 -23.32 -0.95
C VAL A 122 -7.49 -23.41 0.46
N ALA A 123 -6.87 -24.53 0.81
CA ALA A 123 -6.20 -24.68 2.11
C ALA A 123 -5.02 -23.71 2.27
N ALA A 124 -4.31 -23.36 1.19
CA ALA A 124 -3.30 -22.31 1.23
C ALA A 124 -3.93 -20.94 1.53
N VAL A 125 -5.06 -20.61 0.88
CA VAL A 125 -5.78 -19.35 1.10
C VAL A 125 -6.25 -19.21 2.55
N CYS A 126 -6.83 -20.28 3.13
CA CYS A 126 -7.25 -20.28 4.54
C CYS A 126 -6.07 -20.09 5.52
N ARG A 127 -4.91 -20.69 5.22
CA ARG A 127 -3.71 -20.50 6.07
C ARG A 127 -3.20 -19.07 6.08
N GLU A 128 -3.41 -18.34 4.99
CA GLU A 128 -3.05 -16.94 4.87
C GLU A 128 -4.16 -15.98 5.31
N GLU A 129 -5.31 -16.51 5.76
CA GLU A 129 -6.50 -15.74 6.18
C GLU A 129 -7.01 -14.81 5.06
N LEU A 130 -7.04 -15.31 3.81
CA LEU A 130 -7.42 -14.55 2.61
C LEU A 130 -8.72 -15.06 1.94
N GLU A 131 -9.59 -15.70 2.71
CA GLU A 131 -10.89 -16.20 2.23
C GLU A 131 -11.80 -15.06 1.74
N SER A 132 -11.97 -14.01 2.55
CA SER A 132 -12.85 -12.89 2.20
C SER A 132 -12.39 -12.16 0.92
N PRO A 133 -11.09 -11.83 0.76
CA PRO A 133 -10.58 -11.28 -0.49
C PRO A 133 -10.81 -12.18 -1.70
N LEU A 134 -10.50 -13.49 -1.60
CA LEU A 134 -10.68 -14.42 -2.71
C LEU A 134 -12.14 -14.51 -3.15
N LEU A 135 -13.06 -14.61 -2.19
CA LEU A 135 -14.49 -14.66 -2.47
C LEU A 135 -14.98 -13.33 -3.07
N LEU A 136 -14.51 -12.18 -2.57
CA LEU A 136 -14.86 -10.88 -3.15
C LEU A 136 -14.37 -10.74 -4.59
N ASP A 137 -13.11 -11.07 -4.87
CA ASP A 137 -12.57 -11.05 -6.24
C ASP A 137 -13.36 -11.98 -7.16
N SER A 138 -13.72 -13.16 -6.66
CA SER A 138 -14.53 -14.12 -7.40
C SER A 138 -15.92 -13.56 -7.72
N MET A 139 -16.57 -12.88 -6.77
CA MET A 139 -17.86 -12.21 -6.98
C MET A 139 -17.74 -11.05 -7.97
N LEU A 140 -16.70 -10.22 -7.85
CA LEU A 140 -16.46 -9.11 -8.77
C LEU A 140 -16.18 -9.60 -10.20
N LEU A 141 -15.43 -10.70 -10.36
CA LEU A 141 -15.22 -11.35 -11.65
C LEU A 141 -16.53 -11.92 -12.21
N SER A 142 -17.33 -12.60 -11.40
CA SER A 142 -18.65 -13.11 -11.79
C SER A 142 -19.56 -11.96 -12.26
N LEU A 143 -19.57 -10.83 -11.53
CA LEU A 143 -20.33 -9.65 -11.93
C LEU A 143 -19.80 -9.01 -13.22
N ALA A 144 -18.47 -8.95 -13.41
CA ALA A 144 -17.85 -8.40 -14.61
C ALA A 144 -18.21 -9.19 -15.88
N VAL A 145 -18.29 -10.51 -15.80
CA VAL A 145 -18.67 -11.37 -16.93
C VAL A 145 -20.19 -11.60 -17.04
N GLN A 146 -20.97 -11.03 -16.12
CA GLN A 146 -22.42 -11.29 -15.99
C GLN A 146 -22.72 -12.79 -15.81
N GLY A 147 -21.92 -13.42 -14.97
CA GLY A 147 -21.91 -14.86 -14.72
C GLY A 147 -23.27 -15.41 -14.28
N GLY A 148 -23.65 -16.53 -14.90
CA GLY A 148 -24.88 -17.24 -14.59
C GLY A 148 -24.73 -18.18 -13.41
N ARG A 149 -25.67 -19.12 -13.30
CA ARG A 149 -25.67 -20.15 -12.26
C ARG A 149 -24.31 -20.87 -12.09
N PRO A 150 -23.58 -21.25 -13.16
CA PRO A 150 -22.30 -21.96 -13.02
C PRO A 150 -21.22 -21.20 -12.23
N THR A 151 -21.07 -19.88 -12.43
CA THR A 151 -20.08 -19.09 -11.69
C THR A 151 -20.44 -18.97 -10.22
N TRP A 152 -21.72 -18.81 -9.90
CA TRP A 152 -22.19 -18.74 -8.50
C TRP A 152 -22.10 -20.09 -7.79
N GLU A 153 -22.33 -21.21 -8.50
CA GLU A 153 -22.08 -22.56 -7.96
C GLU A 153 -20.58 -22.78 -7.67
N TYR A 154 -19.69 -22.27 -8.54
CA TYR A 154 -18.25 -22.31 -8.28
C TYR A 154 -17.87 -21.50 -7.03
N ILE A 155 -18.38 -20.27 -6.88
CA ILE A 155 -18.13 -19.43 -5.69
C ILE A 155 -18.67 -20.09 -4.42
N ALA A 156 -19.88 -20.66 -4.47
CA ALA A 156 -20.46 -21.40 -3.35
C ALA A 156 -19.60 -22.61 -2.97
N GLY A 157 -19.10 -23.36 -3.95
CA GLY A 157 -18.18 -24.48 -3.72
C GLY A 157 -16.86 -24.04 -3.07
N LEU A 158 -16.30 -22.89 -3.47
CA LEU A 158 -15.14 -22.31 -2.79
C LEU A 158 -15.45 -21.95 -1.33
N ALA A 159 -16.58 -21.29 -1.08
CA ALA A 159 -17.01 -20.93 0.27
C ALA A 159 -17.23 -22.17 1.16
N GLU A 160 -17.81 -23.24 0.61
CA GLU A 160 -17.96 -24.52 1.32
C GLU A 160 -16.60 -25.15 1.67
N LEU A 161 -15.65 -25.19 0.72
CA LEU A 161 -14.30 -25.71 0.96
C LEU A 161 -13.54 -24.94 2.05
N MET A 162 -13.82 -23.63 2.16
CA MET A 162 -13.25 -22.76 3.20
C MET A 162 -13.98 -22.87 4.54
N ASN A 163 -15.14 -23.54 4.60
CA ASN A 163 -16.10 -23.45 5.71
C ASN A 163 -16.46 -21.98 6.02
N TYR A 164 -16.65 -21.16 4.99
CA TYR A 164 -16.90 -19.73 5.14
C TYR A 164 -18.33 -19.48 5.64
N PRO A 165 -18.54 -18.64 6.68
CA PRO A 165 -19.86 -18.41 7.26
C PRO A 165 -20.86 -17.81 6.26
N GLU A 166 -22.10 -18.32 6.24
CA GLU A 166 -23.13 -17.87 5.30
C GLU A 166 -23.48 -16.38 5.48
N ASP A 167 -23.57 -15.91 6.72
CA ASP A 167 -23.83 -14.51 7.05
C ASP A 167 -22.72 -13.59 6.53
N HIS A 168 -21.46 -14.01 6.65
CA HIS A 168 -20.33 -13.29 6.06
C HIS A 168 -20.38 -13.32 4.53
N LEU A 169 -20.75 -14.46 3.92
CA LEU A 169 -20.88 -14.57 2.47
C LEU A 169 -21.95 -13.61 1.92
N GLN A 170 -23.07 -13.45 2.65
CA GLN A 170 -24.12 -12.49 2.31
C GLN A 170 -23.64 -11.04 2.40
N GLU A 171 -22.85 -10.69 3.43
CA GLU A 171 -22.26 -9.35 3.55
C GLU A 171 -21.21 -9.07 2.46
N LEU A 172 -20.42 -10.08 2.06
CA LEU A 172 -19.52 -9.97 0.90
C LEU A 172 -20.28 -9.72 -0.40
N GLY A 173 -21.40 -10.42 -0.61
CA GLY A 173 -22.26 -10.19 -1.76
C GLY A 173 -22.82 -8.76 -1.82
N LYS A 174 -23.21 -8.20 -0.67
CA LYS A 174 -23.63 -6.79 -0.56
C LYS A 174 -22.48 -5.84 -0.91
N LEU A 175 -21.27 -6.11 -0.39
CA LEU A 175 -20.09 -5.31 -0.69
C LEU A 175 -19.76 -5.34 -2.19
N ALA A 176 -19.75 -6.53 -2.82
CA ALA A 176 -19.50 -6.67 -4.25
C ALA A 176 -20.51 -5.86 -5.08
N ALA A 177 -21.80 -5.95 -4.72
CA ALA A 177 -22.85 -5.17 -5.36
C ALA A 177 -22.66 -3.65 -5.16
N SER A 178 -22.28 -3.21 -3.96
CA SER A 178 -21.98 -1.81 -3.65
C SER A 178 -20.82 -1.26 -4.48
N ILE A 179 -19.74 -2.05 -4.63
CA ILE A 179 -18.58 -1.68 -5.45
C ILE A 179 -18.99 -1.50 -6.91
N VAL A 180 -19.70 -2.48 -7.49
CA VAL A 180 -20.14 -2.43 -8.89
C VAL A 180 -21.17 -1.32 -9.14
N ALA A 181 -22.03 -1.04 -8.17
CA ALA A 181 -22.98 0.06 -8.24
C ALA A 181 -22.34 1.45 -8.09
N GLY A 182 -21.04 1.53 -7.79
CA GLY A 182 -20.34 2.79 -7.56
C GLY A 182 -20.88 3.54 -6.33
N GLN A 183 -21.32 2.82 -5.30
CA GLN A 183 -21.69 3.45 -4.03
C GLN A 183 -20.49 4.18 -3.43
N ASP A 184 -20.77 5.15 -2.56
CA ASP A 184 -19.69 5.89 -1.93
C ASP A 184 -18.77 4.97 -1.09
N LEU A 185 -17.55 5.45 -0.91
CA LEU A 185 -16.46 4.73 -0.29
C LEU A 185 -16.74 4.39 1.18
N LEU A 186 -17.48 5.26 1.89
CA LEU A 186 -17.82 5.05 3.30
C LEU A 186 -18.82 3.91 3.45
N ALA A 187 -19.80 3.80 2.56
CA ALA A 187 -20.75 2.69 2.55
C ALA A 187 -20.04 1.34 2.33
N CYS A 188 -19.04 1.30 1.44
CA CYS A 188 -18.23 0.11 1.20
C CYS A 188 -17.41 -0.28 2.45
N ILE A 189 -16.79 0.71 3.11
CA ILE A 189 -16.04 0.49 4.37
C ILE A 189 -16.97 -0.03 5.47
N ASP A 190 -18.17 0.53 5.62
CA ASP A 190 -19.11 0.10 6.64
C ASP A 190 -19.61 -1.33 6.38
N CYS A 191 -19.76 -1.73 5.12
CA CYS A 191 -20.03 -3.13 4.77
C CYS A 191 -18.85 -4.03 5.15
N ALA A 192 -17.62 -3.63 4.83
CA ALA A 192 -16.43 -4.39 5.19
C ALA A 192 -16.24 -4.53 6.72
N LYS A 193 -16.63 -3.51 7.49
CA LYS A 193 -16.59 -3.59 8.97
C LYS A 193 -17.55 -4.64 9.54
N ARG A 194 -18.69 -4.89 8.89
CA ARG A 194 -19.64 -5.95 9.30
C ARG A 194 -19.06 -7.35 9.11
N LEU A 195 -18.11 -7.53 8.19
CA LEU A 195 -17.31 -8.75 8.04
C LEU A 195 -16.23 -8.89 9.12
N GLY A 196 -15.97 -7.85 9.90
CA GLY A 196 -14.93 -7.77 10.92
C GLY A 196 -13.82 -6.78 10.57
N SER A 197 -13.31 -6.07 11.58
CA SER A 197 -12.32 -4.99 11.40
C SER A 197 -11.02 -5.42 10.71
N GLN A 198 -10.64 -6.69 10.78
CA GLN A 198 -9.44 -7.21 10.10
C GLN A 198 -9.65 -7.35 8.57
N ASN A 199 -10.87 -7.66 8.14
CA ASN A 199 -11.21 -7.80 6.72
C ASN A 199 -11.17 -6.46 5.97
N VAL A 200 -11.41 -5.34 6.65
CA VAL A 200 -11.41 -4.01 6.02
C VAL A 200 -10.11 -3.77 5.26
N ILE A 201 -8.96 -4.07 5.88
CA ILE A 201 -7.63 -3.84 5.31
C ILE A 201 -7.42 -4.69 4.06
N GLN A 202 -7.76 -5.98 4.13
CA GLN A 202 -7.54 -6.91 3.04
C GLN A 202 -8.46 -6.63 1.84
N LEU A 203 -9.64 -6.07 2.08
CA LEU A 203 -10.63 -5.71 1.07
C LEU A 203 -10.48 -4.27 0.54
N LEU A 204 -9.58 -3.47 1.13
CA LEU A 204 -9.32 -2.09 0.69
C LEU A 204 -9.05 -1.96 -0.81
N PRO A 205 -8.23 -2.81 -1.44
CA PRO A 205 -7.95 -2.69 -2.87
C PRO A 205 -9.22 -2.71 -3.70
N GLN A 206 -10.14 -3.63 -3.40
CA GLN A 206 -11.43 -3.79 -4.05
C GLN A 206 -12.38 -2.63 -3.72
N ILE A 207 -12.35 -2.14 -2.48
CA ILE A 207 -13.15 -0.99 -2.03
C ILE A 207 -12.72 0.29 -2.75
N VAL A 208 -11.43 0.50 -2.98
CA VAL A 208 -10.90 1.67 -3.71
C VAL A 208 -11.27 1.63 -5.20
N LEU A 209 -11.47 0.44 -5.79
CA LEU A 209 -11.97 0.32 -7.17
C LEU A 209 -13.35 0.95 -7.38
N SER A 210 -14.16 1.15 -6.34
CA SER A 210 -15.49 1.77 -6.47
C SER A 210 -15.44 3.27 -6.73
N ASN A 211 -14.27 3.93 -6.53
CA ASN A 211 -14.16 5.38 -6.68
C ASN A 211 -12.79 5.80 -7.25
N THR A 212 -12.74 6.05 -8.55
CA THR A 212 -11.50 6.34 -9.31
C THR A 212 -10.84 7.69 -9.01
N ASN A 213 -11.44 8.53 -8.17
CA ASN A 213 -10.98 9.91 -7.95
C ASN A 213 -10.18 10.10 -6.65
N TYR A 214 -9.98 9.04 -5.85
CA TYR A 214 -9.23 9.14 -4.61
C TYR A 214 -7.88 8.44 -4.72
N HIS A 215 -6.83 9.24 -4.57
CA HIS A 215 -5.43 8.78 -4.51
C HIS A 215 -5.01 8.27 -3.13
N TYR A 216 -5.90 8.41 -2.14
CA TYR A 216 -5.71 7.95 -0.79
C TYR A 216 -7.06 7.76 -0.10
N LEU A 217 -7.07 6.94 0.95
CA LEU A 217 -8.20 6.71 1.84
C LEU A 217 -7.76 6.93 3.28
N CYS A 218 -8.59 7.63 4.07
CA CYS A 218 -8.41 7.75 5.51
C CYS A 218 -9.64 7.18 6.22
N PHE A 219 -9.45 6.24 7.14
CA PHE A 219 -10.57 5.57 7.82
C PHE A 219 -10.16 4.96 9.16
N PHE A 220 -11.17 4.62 9.95
CA PHE A 220 -11.01 3.95 11.25
C PHE A 220 -11.38 2.47 11.10
N PRO A 221 -10.43 1.54 10.90
CA PRO A 221 -10.72 0.10 10.95
C PRO A 221 -11.21 -0.31 12.34
N GLN A 222 -10.68 0.36 13.38
CA GLN A 222 -10.99 0.18 14.79
C GLN A 222 -11.11 1.55 15.46
N SER A 223 -11.74 1.62 16.62
CA SER A 223 -12.01 2.89 17.32
C SER A 223 -10.75 3.64 17.77
N ASP A 224 -9.61 2.95 17.89
CA ASP A 224 -8.36 3.50 18.41
C ASP A 224 -7.26 3.68 17.33
N THR A 225 -7.56 3.28 16.09
CA THR A 225 -6.56 3.23 15.01
C THR A 225 -7.06 4.03 13.83
N TYR A 226 -6.27 5.02 13.43
CA TYR A 226 -6.54 5.78 12.21
C TYR A 226 -5.59 5.34 11.10
N TRP A 227 -6.17 4.78 10.04
CA TRP A 227 -5.44 4.22 8.91
C TRP A 227 -5.53 5.15 7.71
N ILE A 228 -4.40 5.33 7.04
CA ILE A 228 -4.25 6.08 5.81
C ILE A 228 -3.61 5.16 4.79
N GLU A 229 -4.35 4.84 3.73
CA GLU A 229 -3.89 4.03 2.61
C GLU A 229 -3.73 4.94 1.39
N GLY A 230 -2.50 5.11 0.90
CA GLY A 230 -2.23 5.80 -0.36
C GLY A 230 -2.21 4.83 -1.54
N ASP A 231 -2.21 5.38 -2.75
CA ASP A 231 -2.12 4.60 -3.98
C ASP A 231 -0.67 4.22 -4.37
N GLY A 232 0.33 4.57 -3.54
CA GLY A 232 1.75 4.30 -3.77
C GLY A 232 2.41 5.15 -4.86
N THR A 233 1.73 6.17 -5.42
CA THR A 233 2.32 7.03 -6.45
C THR A 233 2.05 8.51 -6.24
N SER A 234 0.86 8.84 -5.78
CA SER A 234 0.33 10.19 -5.77
C SER A 234 0.70 10.89 -4.48
N LEU A 235 1.03 12.18 -4.58
CA LEU A 235 1.41 12.98 -3.43
C LEU A 235 0.26 13.11 -2.43
N PHE A 236 0.55 12.85 -1.17
CA PHE A 236 -0.37 13.04 -0.08
C PHE A 236 -0.47 14.53 0.26
N PRO A 237 -1.66 15.14 0.25
CA PRO A 237 -1.79 16.58 0.45
C PRO A 237 -1.45 17.02 1.88
N GLU A 238 -0.69 18.11 2.02
CA GLU A 238 -0.32 18.70 3.32
C GLU A 238 -1.56 19.02 4.17
N GLU A 239 -2.60 19.62 3.58
CA GLU A 239 -3.84 19.94 4.31
C GLU A 239 -4.50 18.69 4.90
N THR A 240 -4.43 17.56 4.20
CA THR A 240 -4.96 16.28 4.68
C THR A 240 -4.08 15.73 5.79
N PHE A 241 -2.75 15.80 5.64
CA PHE A 241 -1.83 15.44 6.71
C PHE A 241 -2.09 16.23 8.00
N GLN A 242 -2.29 17.54 7.90
CA GLN A 242 -2.61 18.38 9.07
C GLN A 242 -3.92 17.96 9.75
N LYS A 243 -4.95 17.56 8.99
CA LYS A 243 -6.19 16.99 9.55
C LYS A 243 -5.95 15.66 10.26
N VAL A 244 -5.06 14.82 9.73
CA VAL A 244 -4.68 13.55 10.38
C VAL A 244 -4.01 13.79 11.72
N LEU A 245 -3.16 14.81 11.82
CA LEU A 245 -2.52 15.18 13.09
C LEU A 245 -3.51 15.66 14.16
N GLN A 246 -4.67 16.19 13.77
CA GLN A 246 -5.73 16.60 14.68
C GLN A 246 -6.60 15.44 15.19
N CYS A 247 -6.50 14.26 14.57
CA CYS A 247 -7.24 13.08 14.98
C CYS A 247 -6.81 12.63 16.40
N PRO A 248 -7.73 12.27 17.32
CA PRO A 248 -7.36 11.82 18.66
C PRO A 248 -6.92 10.34 18.74
N ALA A 249 -6.85 9.63 17.60
CA ALA A 249 -6.52 8.20 17.59
C ALA A 249 -5.12 7.91 18.14
N PRO A 250 -4.99 7.00 19.15
CA PRO A 250 -3.70 6.65 19.74
C PRO A 250 -2.77 5.90 18.79
N ASN A 251 -3.30 5.20 17.79
CA ASN A 251 -2.51 4.53 16.75
C ASN A 251 -2.75 5.20 15.40
N ILE A 252 -1.67 5.50 14.68
CA ILE A 252 -1.75 6.04 13.32
C ILE A 252 -0.91 5.18 12.39
N ILE A 253 -1.49 4.77 11.28
CA ILE A 253 -0.85 3.92 10.28
C ILE A 253 -0.94 4.62 8.94
N PHE A 254 0.21 4.88 8.32
CA PHE A 254 0.31 5.28 6.92
C PHE A 254 0.86 4.10 6.13
N ARG A 255 0.18 3.73 5.05
CA ARG A 255 0.61 2.67 4.14
C ARG A 255 0.55 3.13 2.70
N ASN A 256 1.60 2.88 1.92
CA ASN A 256 1.70 3.25 0.50
C ASN A 256 1.49 4.76 0.26
N VAL A 257 1.96 5.62 1.18
CA VAL A 257 1.77 7.07 1.12
C VAL A 257 3.04 7.76 0.63
N HIS A 258 2.90 8.71 -0.31
CA HIS A 258 4.00 9.53 -0.83
C HIS A 258 3.95 10.94 -0.26
N PHE A 259 5.04 11.36 0.39
CA PHE A 259 5.21 12.67 1.00
C PHE A 259 6.33 13.43 0.28
N SER A 260 6.04 14.67 -0.12
CA SER A 260 7.03 15.54 -0.76
C SER A 260 6.73 17.02 -0.54
N GLY A 261 7.77 17.83 -0.44
CA GLY A 261 7.68 19.29 -0.49
C GLY A 261 7.23 20.00 0.79
N TYR A 262 6.85 19.27 1.84
CA TYR A 262 6.48 19.85 3.14
C TYR A 262 6.99 19.01 4.33
N PRO A 263 7.24 19.62 5.50
CA PRO A 263 7.71 18.90 6.69
C PRO A 263 6.68 17.90 7.26
N ILE A 264 7.12 16.69 7.59
CA ILE A 264 6.30 15.62 8.16
C ILE A 264 6.51 15.57 9.67
N LEU A 265 5.80 16.45 10.37
CA LEU A 265 5.95 16.66 11.80
C LEU A 265 4.82 15.97 12.57
N PHE A 266 5.11 14.81 13.15
CA PHE A 266 4.18 14.10 14.02
C PHE A 266 4.22 14.67 15.45
N ASN A 267 3.84 15.93 15.61
CA ASN A 267 3.91 16.70 16.86
C ASN A 267 2.54 16.84 17.55
N LYS A 268 1.99 15.74 18.08
CA LYS A 268 0.72 15.82 18.83
C LYS A 268 0.93 16.36 20.25
N ARG A 269 -0.03 17.17 20.71
CA ARG A 269 -0.07 17.71 22.09
C ARG A 269 -0.15 16.62 23.15
N THR A 270 -0.78 15.49 22.82
CA THR A 270 -0.90 14.32 23.68
C THR A 270 -0.02 13.20 23.14
N ARG A 271 0.67 12.51 24.05
CA ARG A 271 1.48 11.35 23.70
C ARG A 271 0.59 10.23 23.18
N GLN A 272 0.85 9.80 21.96
CA GLN A 272 0.18 8.73 21.24
C GLN A 272 0.88 7.40 21.48
N LYS A 273 0.20 6.29 21.19
CA LYS A 273 0.76 4.96 21.40
C LYS A 273 1.73 4.59 20.27
N LYS A 274 1.24 4.52 19.03
CA LYS A 274 1.99 3.89 17.94
C LYS A 274 1.86 4.64 16.61
N LEU A 275 3.00 4.86 15.96
CA LEU A 275 3.08 5.32 14.57
C LEU A 275 3.64 4.18 13.71
N VAL A 276 2.96 3.88 12.60
CA VAL A 276 3.44 2.93 11.60
C VAL A 276 3.52 3.63 10.24
N LEU A 277 4.69 3.54 9.61
CA LEU A 277 4.91 3.92 8.22
C LEU A 277 5.27 2.65 7.45
N LYS A 278 4.40 2.20 6.54
CA LYS A 278 4.62 1.01 5.70
C LYS A 278 4.68 1.42 4.24
N ASN A 279 5.73 1.04 3.52
CA ASN A 279 5.90 1.31 2.09
C ASN A 279 5.70 2.80 1.73
N CYS A 280 6.10 3.71 2.61
CA CYS A 280 5.97 5.15 2.37
C CYS A 280 7.22 5.69 1.68
N TYR A 281 7.03 6.67 0.80
CA TYR A 281 8.13 7.39 0.15
C TYR A 281 8.12 8.84 0.62
N ILE A 282 9.18 9.26 1.28
CA ILE A 282 9.32 10.60 1.86
C ILE A 282 10.52 11.25 1.18
N HIS A 283 10.28 12.26 0.35
CA HIS A 283 11.34 12.81 -0.48
C HIS A 283 11.26 14.31 -0.75
N ASP A 284 12.39 14.89 -1.17
CA ASP A 284 12.50 16.27 -1.64
C ASP A 284 11.92 17.30 -0.63
N ILE A 285 12.28 17.12 0.64
CA ILE A 285 11.90 18.04 1.72
C ILE A 285 13.13 18.83 2.12
N THR A 286 13.12 20.14 1.86
CA THR A 286 14.17 21.05 2.30
C THR A 286 13.61 22.06 3.29
N ASN A 287 14.17 22.11 4.49
CA ASN A 287 13.78 23.04 5.53
C ASN A 287 14.94 23.90 6.02
N ARG A 288 14.94 25.17 5.62
CA ARG A 288 16.00 26.14 5.95
C ARG A 288 15.55 27.20 6.94
N ASP A 289 14.29 27.13 7.39
CA ASP A 289 13.76 28.07 8.36
C ASP A 289 14.51 27.93 9.71
N LYS A 290 14.61 29.02 10.45
CA LYS A 290 15.10 29.01 11.84
C LYS A 290 14.08 28.38 12.79
N ASN A 291 12.80 28.40 12.43
CA ASN A 291 11.71 27.92 13.29
C ASN A 291 11.37 26.44 13.05
N ASP A 292 11.51 25.97 11.80
CA ASP A 292 11.27 24.57 11.46
C ASP A 292 12.60 23.91 11.10
N ILE A 293 13.13 23.14 12.05
CA ILE A 293 14.48 22.57 11.97
C ILE A 293 14.48 21.11 11.51
N PHE A 294 13.32 20.60 11.05
CA PHE A 294 13.08 19.19 10.73
C PHE A 294 12.49 18.98 9.33
N CYS A 295 12.82 17.84 8.70
CA CYS A 295 12.05 17.31 7.57
C CYS A 295 11.04 16.27 8.06
N VAL A 296 11.45 15.37 8.95
CA VAL A 296 10.61 14.33 9.53
C VAL A 296 10.82 14.29 11.05
N GLU A 297 9.74 14.39 11.81
CA GLU A 297 9.79 14.30 13.27
C GLU A 297 8.73 13.35 13.82
N GLY A 298 9.13 12.36 14.64
CA GLY A 298 8.25 11.39 15.29
C GLY A 298 8.38 11.36 16.80
N ILE A 299 8.20 12.50 17.48
CA ILE A 299 8.38 12.60 18.95
C ILE A 299 7.12 12.32 19.77
N ALA A 300 5.93 12.43 19.18
CA ALA A 300 4.68 12.34 19.94
C ALA A 300 4.22 10.90 20.23
N PHE A 301 5.01 9.88 19.91
CA PHE A 301 4.62 8.48 20.00
C PHE A 301 5.43 7.72 21.05
N VAL A 302 4.90 6.60 21.55
CA VAL A 302 5.65 5.67 22.41
C VAL A 302 6.46 4.71 21.55
N GLU A 303 5.85 4.20 20.48
CA GLU A 303 6.46 3.29 19.52
C GLU A 303 6.38 3.84 18.10
N VAL A 304 7.47 3.70 17.34
CA VAL A 304 7.53 4.02 15.91
C VAL A 304 8.01 2.79 15.14
N GLN A 305 7.25 2.38 14.13
CA GLN A 305 7.61 1.30 13.20
C GLN A 305 7.68 1.85 11.78
N ILE A 306 8.77 1.55 11.08
CA ILE A 306 9.03 1.96 9.71
C ILE A 306 9.40 0.70 8.93
N GLU A 307 8.64 0.38 7.89
CA GLU A 307 8.82 -0.85 7.12
C GLU A 307 8.70 -0.58 5.63
N GLY A 308 9.67 -1.01 4.82
CA GLY A 308 9.59 -0.88 3.36
C GLY A 308 9.67 0.56 2.86
N CYS A 309 10.09 1.52 3.69
CA CYS A 309 10.04 2.94 3.36
C CYS A 309 11.29 3.41 2.61
N LYS A 310 11.16 4.57 1.96
CA LYS A 310 12.26 5.30 1.31
C LYS A 310 12.28 6.74 1.83
N PHE A 311 13.45 7.19 2.27
CA PHE A 311 13.72 8.57 2.67
C PHE A 311 14.80 9.11 1.74
N GLU A 312 14.50 10.14 0.96
CA GLU A 312 15.42 10.60 -0.09
C GLU A 312 15.46 12.13 -0.20
N ASN A 313 16.64 12.72 -0.39
CA ASN A 313 16.82 14.15 -0.61
C ASN A 313 16.19 15.01 0.50
N LEU A 314 16.57 14.74 1.74
CA LEU A 314 16.06 15.45 2.92
C LEU A 314 17.14 16.38 3.47
N SER A 315 16.86 17.67 3.53
CA SER A 315 17.81 18.66 4.01
C SER A 315 17.17 19.58 5.03
N ALA A 316 17.75 19.67 6.23
CA ALA A 316 17.24 20.57 7.26
C ALA A 316 18.37 21.30 7.98
N ARG A 317 18.02 22.43 8.61
CA ARG A 317 18.96 23.22 9.39
C ARG A 317 19.67 22.39 10.48
N ASP A 318 18.91 21.70 11.33
CA ASP A 318 19.47 20.98 12.48
C ASP A 318 19.20 19.47 12.41
N TYR A 319 17.94 19.03 12.22
CA TYR A 319 17.54 17.64 12.39
C TYR A 319 16.67 17.15 11.21
N PRO A 320 17.25 16.83 10.03
CA PRO A 320 16.49 16.32 8.89
C PRO A 320 15.54 15.17 9.28
N ILE A 321 16.05 14.17 10.00
CA ILE A 321 15.24 13.07 10.52
C ILE A 321 15.40 12.99 12.04
N ARG A 322 14.27 13.02 12.76
CA ARG A 322 14.25 12.91 14.22
C ARG A 322 13.16 11.97 14.73
N PHE A 323 13.57 11.01 15.55
CA PHE A 323 12.67 10.16 16.34
C PHE A 323 13.09 10.25 17.80
N GLY A 324 12.19 10.73 18.66
CA GLY A 324 12.50 10.99 20.07
C GLY A 324 13.28 12.29 20.33
N SER A 325 13.40 12.65 21.61
CA SER A 325 14.09 13.84 22.09
C SER A 325 14.61 13.65 23.52
N PRO A 326 15.53 14.50 24.00
CA PRO A 326 15.99 14.42 25.39
C PRO A 326 14.87 14.53 26.43
N ALA A 327 13.78 15.22 26.09
CA ALA A 327 12.61 15.38 26.96
C ALA A 327 11.59 14.23 26.81
N VAL A 328 11.59 13.53 25.68
CA VAL A 328 10.62 12.50 25.32
C VAL A 328 11.33 11.37 24.58
N SER A 329 11.75 10.34 25.31
CA SER A 329 12.29 9.12 24.70
C SER A 329 11.16 8.23 24.22
N LEU A 330 11.33 7.66 23.03
CA LEU A 330 10.50 6.53 22.58
C LEU A 330 10.81 5.31 23.46
N GLU A 331 9.86 4.40 23.60
CA GLU A 331 10.16 3.07 24.15
C GLU A 331 10.78 2.19 23.07
N ARG A 332 10.27 2.26 21.83
CA ARG A 332 10.76 1.45 20.73
C ARG A 332 10.77 2.20 19.40
N LEU A 333 11.88 2.07 18.68
CA LEU A 333 12.02 2.45 17.28
C LEU A 333 12.46 1.22 16.48
N LEU A 334 11.62 0.79 15.54
CA LEU A 334 11.90 -0.33 14.66
C LEU A 334 11.90 0.13 13.20
N ILE A 335 13.00 -0.14 12.49
CA ILE A 335 13.16 0.23 11.07
C ILE A 335 13.57 -1.02 10.29
N ARG A 336 12.75 -1.41 9.30
CA ARG A 336 12.93 -2.64 8.51
C ARG A 336 12.85 -2.36 7.01
N ASN A 337 13.66 -3.07 6.22
CA ASN A 337 13.57 -3.07 4.76
C ASN A 337 13.52 -1.64 4.17
N THR A 338 14.27 -0.71 4.75
CA THR A 338 14.14 0.73 4.49
C THR A 338 15.43 1.29 3.88
N ARG A 339 15.29 2.20 2.92
CA ARG A 339 16.42 2.96 2.36
C ARG A 339 16.36 4.41 2.80
N ILE A 340 17.50 4.94 3.25
CA ILE A 340 17.67 6.34 3.61
C ILE A 340 18.85 6.86 2.79
N SER A 341 18.61 7.85 1.93
CA SER A 341 19.63 8.38 1.02
C SER A 341 19.61 9.90 0.92
N ASN A 342 20.78 10.50 0.71
CA ASN A 342 20.94 11.94 0.48
C ASN A 342 20.27 12.81 1.56
N VAL A 343 20.66 12.58 2.82
CA VAL A 343 20.16 13.34 3.97
C VAL A 343 21.24 14.30 4.46
N GLU A 344 20.92 15.59 4.59
CA GLU A 344 21.90 16.62 4.92
C GLU A 344 21.45 17.53 6.08
N GLY A 345 22.25 17.55 7.16
CA GLY A 345 22.19 18.57 8.20
C GLY A 345 23.03 19.79 7.81
N LEU A 346 22.45 20.98 7.81
CA LEU A 346 23.08 22.17 7.20
C LEU A 346 23.90 23.03 8.18
N CYS A 347 23.59 23.02 9.48
CA CYS A 347 24.29 23.86 10.45
C CYS A 347 25.47 23.14 11.12
N SER A 348 26.37 23.90 11.75
CA SER A 348 27.58 23.36 12.38
C SER A 348 27.32 22.33 13.47
N ASN A 349 26.13 22.36 14.09
CA ASN A 349 25.74 21.49 15.19
C ASN A 349 24.61 20.52 14.79
N ALA A 350 24.42 20.30 13.48
CA ALA A 350 23.31 19.50 12.98
C ALA A 350 23.48 17.99 13.28
N TYR A 351 22.36 17.30 13.38
CA TYR A 351 22.26 15.85 13.51
C TYR A 351 21.44 15.34 12.33
N ALA A 352 22.06 14.70 11.32
CA ALA A 352 21.32 14.28 10.14
C ALA A 352 20.21 13.27 10.48
N ILE A 353 20.56 12.26 11.29
CA ILE A 353 19.63 11.27 11.84
C ILE A 353 19.76 11.26 13.36
N TYR A 354 18.71 11.66 14.05
CA TYR A 354 18.60 11.62 15.51
C TYR A 354 17.57 10.57 15.92
N ALA A 355 18.02 9.48 16.56
CA ALA A 355 17.18 8.37 16.97
C ALA A 355 17.33 8.13 18.47
N GLN A 356 16.32 8.50 19.27
CA GLN A 356 16.32 8.31 20.71
C GLN A 356 15.14 7.45 21.17
N ALA A 357 15.44 6.21 21.51
CA ALA A 357 14.49 5.23 22.05
C ALA A 357 15.18 4.34 23.09
N ALA A 358 14.40 3.72 23.98
CA ALA A 358 14.93 2.69 24.89
C ALA A 358 15.36 1.42 24.12
N GLU A 359 14.69 1.11 23.01
CA GLU A 359 15.06 0.02 22.09
C GLU A 359 15.10 0.58 20.65
N VAL A 360 16.23 0.44 19.96
CA VAL A 360 16.39 0.81 18.54
C VAL A 360 16.81 -0.42 17.75
N ARG A 361 16.01 -0.83 16.77
CA ARG A 361 16.27 -2.01 15.96
C ARG A 361 16.21 -1.71 14.47
N PHE A 362 17.27 -2.07 13.77
CA PHE A 362 17.36 -2.00 12.31
C PHE A 362 17.44 -3.40 11.70
N GLU A 363 16.69 -3.66 10.64
CA GLU A 363 16.83 -4.89 9.86
C GLU A 363 16.75 -4.60 8.36
N ASN A 364 17.74 -5.05 7.57
CA ASN A 364 17.81 -4.80 6.13
C ASN A 364 17.70 -3.30 5.78
N VAL A 365 18.45 -2.45 6.50
CA VAL A 365 18.45 -1.00 6.29
C VAL A 365 19.71 -0.56 5.55
N SER A 366 19.54 0.33 4.57
CA SER A 366 20.65 0.95 3.82
C SER A 366 20.66 2.46 4.02
N MET A 367 21.83 3.01 4.35
CA MET A 367 22.05 4.45 4.54
C MET A 367 23.14 4.95 3.59
N GLU A 368 22.80 5.86 2.67
CA GLU A 368 23.75 6.33 1.65
C GLU A 368 23.82 7.85 1.60
N GLY A 369 25.02 8.43 1.59
CA GLY A 369 25.17 9.87 1.36
C GLY A 369 24.61 10.74 2.49
N ILE A 370 24.69 10.27 3.75
CA ILE A 370 24.21 11.01 4.92
C ILE A 370 25.28 11.98 5.40
N ARG A 371 25.01 13.29 5.39
CA ARG A 371 26.00 14.33 5.67
C ARG A 371 25.54 15.21 6.83
N SER A 372 26.43 15.44 7.78
CA SER A 372 26.23 16.46 8.81
C SER A 372 27.58 16.97 9.32
N PRO A 373 27.74 18.29 9.56
CA PRO A 373 28.94 18.85 10.17
C PRO A 373 29.29 18.26 11.54
N LEU A 374 28.28 17.86 12.34
CA LEU A 374 28.51 17.28 13.67
C LEU A 374 28.28 15.77 13.67
N HIS A 375 27.02 15.32 13.69
CA HIS A 375 26.69 13.89 13.72
C HIS A 375 25.86 13.50 12.50
N TRP A 376 26.31 12.54 11.70
CA TRP A 376 25.44 11.97 10.67
C TRP A 376 24.45 10.97 11.27
N TYR A 377 24.82 10.32 12.38
CA TYR A 377 23.91 9.50 13.19
C TYR A 377 24.17 9.71 14.68
N TYR A 378 23.09 9.81 15.45
CA TYR A 378 23.14 9.91 16.91
C TYR A 378 22.03 9.11 17.59
N SER A 379 22.40 8.34 18.60
CA SER A 379 21.50 7.73 19.59
C SER A 379 22.16 7.67 20.97
N SER A 380 21.37 7.82 22.05
CA SER A 380 21.86 8.10 23.40
C SER A 380 21.80 6.94 24.41
N PHE A 381 21.54 5.71 23.97
CA PHE A 381 21.38 4.55 24.88
C PHE A 381 22.17 3.34 24.39
N ASP A 382 22.89 2.65 25.29
CA ASP A 382 23.73 1.49 24.92
C ASP A 382 23.00 0.14 25.07
N ASN A 383 21.87 0.10 25.80
CA ASN A 383 21.16 -1.14 26.10
C ASN A 383 20.00 -1.35 25.12
N GLY A 384 20.00 -2.45 24.36
CA GLY A 384 18.86 -2.89 23.53
C GLY A 384 18.90 -2.47 22.06
N HIS A 385 20.02 -1.91 21.60
CA HIS A 385 20.23 -1.60 20.19
C HIS A 385 20.65 -2.83 19.38
N ALA A 386 20.06 -3.03 18.21
CA ALA A 386 20.41 -4.14 17.34
C ALA A 386 20.33 -3.75 15.86
N ALA A 387 21.26 -4.26 15.05
CA ALA A 387 21.20 -4.18 13.60
C ALA A 387 21.38 -5.57 12.96
N GLY A 388 20.49 -5.91 12.03
CA GLY A 388 20.56 -7.14 11.22
C GLY A 388 20.69 -6.79 9.74
N ASN A 389 21.77 -7.24 9.08
CA ASN A 389 22.00 -7.02 7.65
C ASN A 389 21.86 -5.55 7.21
N CYS A 390 22.47 -4.62 7.95
CA CYS A 390 22.41 -3.19 7.65
C CYS A 390 23.72 -2.69 7.01
N THR A 391 23.62 -1.68 6.15
CA THR A 391 24.76 -1.13 5.41
C THR A 391 24.75 0.39 5.40
N TYR A 392 25.94 0.99 5.30
CA TYR A 392 26.07 2.42 5.04
C TYR A 392 27.23 2.74 4.10
N SER A 393 27.12 3.83 3.33
CA SER A 393 28.19 4.31 2.45
C SER A 393 28.13 5.82 2.25
N SER A 394 29.27 6.43 1.92
CA SER A 394 29.36 7.88 1.61
C SER A 394 28.81 8.82 2.71
N CYS A 395 28.82 8.38 3.97
CA CYS A 395 28.35 9.19 5.10
C CYS A 395 29.47 10.09 5.64
N VAL A 396 29.15 11.34 5.99
CA VAL A 396 30.10 12.34 6.47
C VAL A 396 29.62 12.96 7.77
N GLY A 397 30.47 12.94 8.79
CA GLY A 397 30.18 13.41 10.14
C GLY A 397 30.62 12.37 11.16
N THR A 398 30.39 12.63 12.45
CA THR A 398 30.66 11.65 13.51
C THR A 398 29.43 10.78 13.79
N VAL A 399 29.65 9.65 14.46
CA VAL A 399 28.61 8.68 14.83
C VAL A 399 28.61 8.50 16.34
N ILE A 400 27.42 8.48 16.95
CA ILE A 400 27.24 8.07 18.34
C ILE A 400 26.08 7.06 18.42
N GLY A 401 26.31 5.93 19.08
CA GLY A 401 25.27 4.94 19.39
C GLY A 401 24.68 4.20 18.17
N LEU A 402 25.42 4.13 17.05
CA LEU A 402 25.01 3.31 15.90
C LEU A 402 25.09 1.82 16.30
N PRO A 403 24.02 1.03 16.13
CA PRO A 403 24.00 -0.34 16.61
C PRO A 403 25.06 -1.23 15.94
N ASP A 404 25.64 -2.14 16.72
CA ASP A 404 26.52 -3.19 16.21
C ASP A 404 25.77 -4.02 15.14
N GLY A 405 26.33 -4.13 13.94
CA GLY A 405 25.72 -4.83 12.80
C GLY A 405 25.57 -4.00 11.51
N PHE A 406 25.81 -2.69 11.57
CA PHE A 406 26.00 -1.87 10.38
C PHE A 406 27.38 -2.10 9.75
N ARG A 407 27.40 -2.37 8.43
CA ARG A 407 28.64 -2.54 7.65
C ARG A 407 28.83 -1.37 6.71
N GLU A 408 30.03 -0.78 6.70
CA GLU A 408 30.42 0.17 5.66
C GLU A 408 30.65 -0.59 4.34
N ILE A 409 30.12 -0.07 3.23
CA ILE A 409 30.25 -0.68 1.89
C ILE A 409 30.77 0.28 0.83
#